data_AF-A0A482RD47-F1
#
_entry.id   AF-A0A482RD47-F1
#
_cell.length_a   1.000
_cell.length_b   1.000
_cell.length_c   1.000
_cell.angle_alpha   90.00
_cell.angle_beta   90.00
_cell.angle_gamma   90.00
#
_symmetry.space_group_name_H-M   'P 1'
#
loop_
_entity.id
_entity.type
_entity.pdbx_description
1 polymer ?
#
loop_
_entity_poly.entity_id
_entity_poly.type
_entity_poly.pdbx_seq_one_letter_code
_entity_poly.pdbx_strand_id
1 'polypeptide(L)'
;MVFETLGDNLLALIKAYKYRGIPIAIVRKIARQVCIGLDFLHRMCHLIHTDLKPENVLLTQKLPPLPVPPEELEACETVEVEMTPEEVEAAHERERLNARKLG
;
A
#
# COMPACT_ATOMS: atom_id res chain seq x y z
N MET A 1 1.36 -8.32 20.61
CA MET A 1 0.26 -7.82 19.76
C MET A 1 -0.15 -8.93 18.80
N VAL A 2 -1.42 -8.98 18.39
CA VAL A 2 -1.94 -9.94 17.40
C VAL A 2 -2.55 -9.14 16.25
N PHE A 3 -2.27 -9.53 15.02
CA PHE A 3 -2.72 -8.86 13.80
C PHE A 3 -3.31 -9.89 12.83
N GLU A 4 -3.98 -9.41 11.78
CA GLU A 4 -4.40 -10.27 10.69
C GLU A 4 -3.20 -10.88 9.95
N THR A 5 -3.40 -12.06 9.36
CA THR A 5 -2.38 -12.71 8.55
C THR A 5 -2.29 -12.01 7.20
N LEU A 6 -1.15 -11.39 6.93
CA LEU A 6 -0.84 -10.77 5.64
C LEU A 6 0.04 -11.70 4.79
N GLY A 7 0.25 -11.30 3.54
CA GLY A 7 1.12 -11.97 2.57
C GLY A 7 2.59 -11.66 2.76
N ASP A 8 3.35 -11.80 1.68
CA ASP A 8 4.78 -11.57 1.68
C ASP A 8 5.13 -10.08 1.75
N ASN A 9 6.35 -9.76 2.20
CA ASN A 9 6.86 -8.39 2.17
C ASN A 9 7.42 -8.00 0.80
N LEU A 10 7.63 -6.70 0.57
CA LEU A 10 8.19 -6.21 -0.70
C LEU A 10 9.61 -6.71 -0.97
N LEU A 11 10.39 -7.08 0.05
CA LEU A 11 11.70 -7.70 -0.17
C LEU A 11 11.57 -9.07 -0.82
N ALA A 12 10.57 -9.88 -0.44
CA ALA A 12 10.28 -11.15 -1.09
C ALA A 12 9.84 -10.94 -2.56
N LEU A 13 9.05 -9.89 -2.84
CA LEU A 13 8.70 -9.51 -4.20
C LEU A 13 9.95 -9.15 -5.04
N ILE A 14 10.87 -8.35 -4.49
CA ILE A 14 12.12 -8.01 -5.17
C ILE A 14 12.96 -9.26 -5.47
N LYS A 15 13.03 -10.21 -4.51
CA LYS A 15 13.68 -11.50 -4.68
C LYS A 15 13.02 -12.35 -5.77
N ALA A 16 11.70 -12.32 -5.88
CA ALA A 16 10.96 -13.04 -6.91
C ALA A 16 11.31 -12.55 -8.32
N TYR A 17 11.53 -11.26 -8.49
CA TYR A 17 12.07 -10.66 -9.72
C TYR A 17 13.58 -10.85 -9.91
N LYS A 18 14.24 -11.66 -9.06
CA LYS A 18 15.68 -11.93 -9.10
C LYS A 18 16.52 -10.64 -9.11
N TYR A 19 16.05 -9.60 -8.42
CA TYR A 19 16.69 -8.27 -8.40
C TYR A 19 16.88 -7.62 -9.79
N ARG A 20 16.13 -8.05 -10.81
CA ARG A 20 16.20 -7.48 -12.18
C ARG A 20 15.29 -6.27 -12.38
N GLY A 21 14.64 -5.81 -11.32
CA GLY A 21 13.63 -4.74 -11.36
C GLY A 21 12.22 -5.29 -11.49
N ILE A 22 11.27 -4.50 -10.98
CA ILE A 22 9.84 -4.77 -11.01
C ILE A 22 9.21 -3.85 -12.07
N PRO A 23 8.25 -4.32 -12.89
CA PRO A 23 7.51 -3.48 -13.84
C PRO A 23 6.98 -2.19 -13.20
N ILE A 24 7.14 -1.08 -13.90
CA ILE A 24 6.82 0.26 -13.38
C ILE A 24 5.34 0.41 -13.00
N ALA A 25 4.44 -0.29 -13.69
CA ALA A 25 3.02 -0.31 -13.36
C ALA A 25 2.76 -0.81 -11.95
N ILE A 26 3.42 -1.91 -11.56
CA ILE A 26 3.32 -2.52 -10.23
C ILE A 26 3.96 -1.59 -9.18
N VAL A 27 5.15 -1.07 -9.46
CA VAL A 27 5.85 -0.13 -8.56
C VAL A 27 4.99 1.10 -8.27
N ARG A 28 4.33 1.66 -9.30
CA ARG A 28 3.43 2.81 -9.16
C ARG A 28 2.22 2.52 -8.29
N LYS A 29 1.65 1.31 -8.38
CA LYS A 29 0.55 0.87 -7.50
C LYS A 29 1.00 0.76 -6.04
N ILE A 30 2.12 0.08 -5.81
CA ILE A 30 2.70 -0.09 -4.46
C ILE A 30 3.03 1.28 -3.85
N ALA A 31 3.71 2.15 -4.59
CA ALA A 31 4.07 3.48 -4.13
C ALA A 31 2.84 4.31 -3.75
N ARG A 32 1.78 4.26 -4.58
CA ARG A 32 0.50 4.94 -4.26
C ARG A 32 -0.07 4.44 -2.93
N GLN A 33 -0.15 3.12 -2.71
CA GLN A 33 -0.68 2.55 -1.47
C GLN A 33 0.17 2.91 -0.25
N VAL A 34 1.50 2.87 -0.37
CA VAL A 34 2.42 3.30 0.70
C VAL A 34 2.20 4.78 1.02
N CYS A 35 2.06 5.65 0.01
CA CYS A 35 1.79 7.07 0.23
C CYS A 35 0.45 7.30 0.93
N ILE A 36 -0.61 6.55 0.59
CA ILE A 36 -1.91 6.65 1.29
C ILE A 36 -1.75 6.29 2.77
N GLY A 37 -1.03 5.20 3.08
CA GLY A 37 -0.76 4.81 4.47
C GLY A 37 0.07 5.83 5.24
N LEU A 38 1.10 6.41 4.60
CA LEU A 38 1.92 7.46 5.20
C LEU A 38 1.15 8.78 5.39
N ASP A 39 0.28 9.15 4.45
CA ASP A 39 -0.57 10.33 4.56
C ASP A 39 -1.51 10.22 5.76
N PHE A 40 -2.11 9.05 5.97
CA PHE A 40 -2.89 8.74 7.17
C PHE A 40 -2.05 8.89 8.44
N LEU A 41 -0.87 8.28 8.50
CA LEU A 41 0.02 8.38 9.68
C LEU A 41 0.39 9.83 9.99
N HIS A 42 0.71 10.63 8.97
CA HIS A 42 1.18 12.00 9.15
C HIS A 42 0.05 12.97 9.48
N ARG A 43 -1.06 12.92 8.74
CA ARG A 43 -2.16 13.88 8.89
C ARG A 43 -3.09 13.50 10.04
N MET A 44 -3.50 12.24 10.11
CA MET A 44 -4.51 11.79 11.08
C MET A 44 -3.90 11.40 12.42
N CYS A 45 -2.72 10.78 12.42
CA CYS A 45 -2.09 10.29 13.65
C CYS A 45 -0.96 11.19 14.17
N HIS A 46 -0.43 12.10 13.35
CA HIS A 46 0.77 12.89 13.65
C HIS A 46 1.99 12.02 14.04
N LEU A 47 2.12 10.85 13.43
CA LEU A 47 3.19 9.89 13.71
C LEU A 47 4.14 9.76 12.53
N ILE A 48 5.44 9.67 12.82
CA ILE A 48 6.47 9.32 11.83
C ILE A 48 6.74 7.83 11.97
N HIS A 49 6.68 7.07 10.87
CA HIS A 49 6.92 5.61 10.92
C HIS A 49 8.34 5.26 11.40
N THR A 50 9.35 6.08 11.06
CA THR A 50 10.79 5.96 11.38
C THR A 50 11.54 4.74 10.82
N ASP A 51 10.87 3.63 10.49
CA ASP A 51 11.52 2.42 9.92
C ASP A 51 10.86 1.98 8.59
N LEU A 52 10.68 2.89 7.64
CA LEU A 52 10.07 2.54 6.35
C LEU A 52 11.09 1.84 5.46
N LYS A 53 10.85 0.56 5.18
CA LYS A 53 11.70 -0.30 4.34
C LYS A 53 10.88 -1.43 3.70
N PRO A 54 11.37 -2.10 2.64
CA PRO A 54 10.62 -3.14 1.92
C PRO A 54 10.10 -4.28 2.81
N GLU A 55 10.82 -4.62 3.87
CA GLU A 55 10.46 -5.68 4.83
C GLU A 55 9.22 -5.33 5.67
N ASN A 56 8.96 -4.04 5.86
CA ASN A 56 7.87 -3.53 6.68
C ASN A 56 6.63 -3.14 5.85
N VAL A 57 6.65 -3.39 4.54
CA VAL A 57 5.48 -3.24 3.67
C VAL A 57 5.05 -4.62 3.21
N LEU A 58 3.84 -5.02 3.59
CA LEU A 58 3.29 -6.35 3.36
C LEU A 58 2.22 -6.32 2.27
N LEU A 59 2.21 -7.36 1.44
CA LEU A 59 1.14 -7.61 0.48
C LEU A 59 -0.08 -8.18 1.19
N THR A 60 -1.26 -7.98 0.63
CA THR A 60 -2.51 -8.56 1.17
C THR A 60 -2.63 -10.06 0.88
N GLN A 61 -1.94 -10.55 -0.15
CA GLN A 61 -1.96 -11.95 -0.56
C GLN A 61 -0.53 -12.47 -0.71
N LYS A 62 -0.36 -13.79 -0.60
CA LYS A 62 0.93 -14.45 -0.84
C LYS A 62 1.31 -14.37 -2.31
N LEU A 63 2.60 -14.26 -2.57
CA LEU A 63 3.14 -14.39 -3.91
C LEU A 63 2.87 -15.79 -4.46
N PRO A 64 2.57 -15.92 -5.75
CA PRO A 64 2.48 -17.22 -6.40
C PRO A 64 3.84 -17.93 -6.37
N PRO A 65 3.87 -19.27 -6.40
CA PRO A 65 5.11 -20.04 -6.45
C PRO A 65 5.92 -19.71 -7.72
N LEU A 66 7.22 -19.44 -7.55
CA LEU A 66 8.16 -19.24 -8.66
C LEU A 66 8.48 -20.58 -9.36
N PRO A 67 8.72 -20.61 -10.68
CA PRO A 67 8.81 -19.48 -11.60
C PRO A 67 7.44 -19.13 -12.20
N VAL A 68 6.91 -17.97 -11.81
CA VAL A 68 5.73 -17.39 -12.46
C VAL A 68 6.17 -16.86 -13.83
N PRO A 69 5.50 -17.24 -14.93
CA PRO A 69 5.69 -16.64 -16.24
C PRO A 69 5.47 -15.11 -16.15
N PRO A 70 6.19 -14.28 -16.94
CA PRO A 70 6.01 -12.82 -16.93
C PRO A 70 4.54 -12.38 -17.12
N GLU A 71 3.76 -13.13 -17.90
CA GLU A 71 2.34 -12.87 -18.18
C GLU A 71 1.43 -12.99 -16.95
N GLU A 72 1.73 -13.89 -16.01
CA GLU A 72 0.91 -14.08 -14.80
C GLU A 72 1.13 -12.97 -13.76
N LEU A 73 2.26 -12.28 -13.85
CA LEU A 73 2.61 -11.16 -12.97
C LEU A 73 1.92 -9.86 -13.39
N GLU A 74 1.59 -9.73 -14.68
CA GLU A 74 0.74 -8.65 -15.22
C GLU A 74 -0.75 -8.88 -14.91
N ALA A 75 -1.21 -10.13 -14.73
CA ALA A 75 -2.62 -10.42 -14.44
C ALA A 75 -3.13 -9.85 -13.09
N CYS A 76 -2.23 -9.52 -12.15
CA CYS A 76 -2.55 -8.73 -10.95
C CYS A 76 -2.90 -7.24 -11.23
N GLU A 77 -2.93 -6.81 -12.50
CA GLU A 77 -3.27 -5.45 -12.90
C GLU A 77 -4.74 -5.06 -12.65
N THR A 78 -5.65 -5.99 -12.32
CA THR A 78 -7.10 -5.71 -12.34
C THR A 78 -7.73 -5.25 -11.02
N VAL A 79 -6.98 -5.00 -9.95
CA VAL A 79 -7.54 -4.26 -8.80
C VAL A 79 -7.20 -2.78 -8.97
N GLU A 80 -8.13 -2.04 -9.58
CA GLU A 80 -8.19 -0.60 -9.43
C GLU A 80 -8.77 -0.31 -8.03
N VAL A 81 -7.91 0.10 -7.10
CA VAL A 81 -8.40 0.81 -5.91
C VAL A 81 -8.69 2.22 -6.37
N GLU A 82 -9.82 2.41 -7.05
CA GLU A 82 -10.41 3.73 -7.22
C GLU A 82 -10.94 4.15 -5.85
N MET A 83 -10.20 5.00 -5.14
CA MET A 83 -10.84 5.83 -4.12
C MET A 83 -11.78 6.75 -4.86
N THR A 84 -13.08 6.58 -4.63
CA THR A 84 -14.07 7.46 -5.26
C THR A 84 -13.83 8.88 -4.76
N PRO A 85 -14.04 9.93 -5.59
CA PRO A 85 -13.90 11.31 -5.15
C PRO A 85 -14.73 11.62 -3.89
N GLU A 86 -15.85 10.92 -3.72
CA GLU A 86 -16.73 11.03 -2.56
C GLU A 86 -16.08 10.55 -1.26
N GLU A 87 -15.28 9.47 -1.29
CA GLU A 87 -14.60 8.95 -0.10
C GLU A 87 -13.46 9.87 0.35
N VAL A 88 -12.79 10.53 -0.60
CA VAL A 88 -11.76 11.55 -0.33
C VAL A 88 -12.40 12.80 0.28
N GLU A 89 -13.50 13.28 -0.29
CA GLU A 89 -14.22 14.45 0.21
C GLU A 89 -14.81 14.17 1.60
N ALA A 90 -15.40 12.99 1.81
CA ALA A 90 -15.94 12.57 3.10
C ALA A 90 -14.86 12.47 4.18
N ALA A 91 -13.64 12.07 3.83
CA ALA A 91 -12.51 12.08 4.75
C ALA A 91 -12.12 13.51 5.15
N HIS A 92 -11.98 14.43 4.19
CA HIS A 92 -11.67 15.83 4.47
C HIS A 92 -12.80 16.55 5.24
N GLU A 93 -14.07 16.25 4.96
CA GLU A 93 -15.20 16.89 5.62
C GLU A 93 -15.34 16.42 7.08
N ARG A 94 -15.10 15.13 7.34
CA ARG A 94 -15.01 14.59 8.71
C ARG A 94 -13.88 15.24 9.50
N GLU A 95 -12.76 15.53 8.87
CA GLU A 95 -11.61 16.21 9.47
C GLU A 95 -11.96 17.68 9.84
N ARG A 96 -12.65 18.40 8.94
CA ARG A 96 -13.14 19.76 9.19
C ARG A 96 -14.18 19.84 10.31
N LEU A 97 -15.09 18.86 10.38
CA LEU A 97 -16.10 18.76 11.44
C LEU A 97 -15.48 18.45 12.80
N ASN A 98 -14.44 17.62 12.85
CA ASN A 98 -13.72 17.33 14.09
C ASN A 98 -12.89 18.53 14.57
N ALA A 99 -12.25 19.28 13.66
CA ALA A 99 -11.52 20.50 14.00
C ALA A 99 -12.43 21.60 14.58
N ARG A 100 -13.71 21.63 14.20
CA ARG A 100 -14.71 22.59 14.72
C ARG A 100 -15.29 22.23 16.09
N LYS A 101 -15.15 20.98 16.54
CA LYS A 101 -15.66 20.53 17.85
C LYS A 101 -14.68 20.73 19.01
N LEU A 102 -13.45 21.18 18.74
CA LEU A 102 -12.40 21.45 19.73
C LEU A 102 -12.17 22.94 20.03
N GLY A 103 -13.00 23.83 19.49
CA GLY A 103 -13.07 25.25 19.89
C GLY A 103 -14.36 25.53 20.65
#